data_AF-A0A8J8FRD1-F1
#
_entry.id   AF-A0A8J8FRD1-F1
#
_cell.length_a   1.000
_cell.length_b   1.000
_cell.length_c   1.000
_cell.angle_alpha   90.00
_cell.angle_beta   90.00
_cell.angle_gamma   90.00
#
_symmetry.space_group_name_H-M   'P 1'
#
loop_
_entity.id
_entity.type
_entity.pdbx_description
1 polymer ?
#
loop_
_entity_poly.entity_id
_entity_poly.type
_entity_poly.pdbx_seq_one_letter_code
_entity_poly.pdbx_strand_id
1 'polypeptide(L)'
;MSVREKVAEILERGEGRYLVMGMNQAAGCGLRALAREVGVPVEALATMEIEGFGRKPYEPIVEKLASWIEERELDPEELVRAGKARFMLEYEPWEVLKELEDESLREKVEGEHPARMDLGTLLEVAEAVGI
;
A
#
# COMPACT_ATOMS: atom_id res chain seq x y z
N MET A 1 5.17 11.73 15.26
CA MET A 1 5.13 10.26 15.36
C MET A 1 6.18 9.73 14.39
N SER A 2 7.05 8.84 14.86
CA SER A 2 8.09 8.20 14.03
C SER A 2 7.48 7.26 12.98
N VAL A 3 8.24 6.96 11.92
CA VAL A 3 7.85 5.95 10.91
C VAL A 3 7.53 4.61 11.57
N ARG A 4 8.36 4.20 12.54
CA ARG A 4 8.16 2.97 13.33
C ARG A 4 6.81 2.97 14.06
N GLU A 5 6.48 4.04 14.78
CA GLU A 5 5.21 4.15 15.51
C GLU A 5 4.00 4.11 14.56
N LYS A 6 4.08 4.83 13.43
CA LYS A 6 3.05 4.77 12.38
C LYS A 6 2.84 3.36 11.85
N VAL A 7 3.92 2.64 11.51
CA VAL A 7 3.85 1.26 11.02
C VAL A 7 3.22 0.35 12.07
N ALA A 8 3.62 0.46 13.34
CA ALA A 8 3.04 -0.34 14.41
C ALA A 8 1.53 -0.09 14.53
N GLU A 9 1.09 1.17 14.52
CA GLU A 9 -0.32 1.54 14.57
C GLU A 9 -1.10 1.00 13.36
N ILE A 10 -0.60 1.20 12.14
CA ILE A 10 -1.20 0.69 10.90
C ILE A 10 -1.43 -0.82 10.98
N LEU A 11 -0.43 -1.56 11.46
CA LEU A 11 -0.58 -3.00 11.65
C LEU A 11 -1.64 -3.27 12.72
N GLU A 12 -1.58 -2.66 13.91
CA GLU A 12 -2.60 -2.85 14.95
C GLU A 12 -4.04 -2.57 14.49
N ARG A 13 -4.24 -1.60 13.58
CA ARG A 13 -5.54 -1.27 12.97
C ARG A 13 -6.03 -2.32 11.97
N GLY A 14 -5.19 -3.27 11.57
CA GLY A 14 -5.49 -4.28 10.57
C GLY A 14 -5.27 -3.81 9.12
N GLU A 15 -4.54 -2.71 8.93
CA GLU A 15 -4.32 -2.10 7.62
C GLU A 15 -3.02 -2.57 6.95
N GLY A 16 -2.37 -3.61 7.49
CA GLY A 16 -1.12 -4.16 6.95
C GLY A 16 -1.22 -4.60 5.48
N ARG A 17 -2.41 -5.00 5.03
CA ARG A 17 -2.66 -5.30 3.60
C ARG A 17 -2.35 -4.10 2.73
N TYR A 18 -2.95 -2.96 3.05
CA TYR A 18 -2.81 -1.75 2.27
C TYR A 18 -1.39 -1.20 2.36
N LEU A 19 -0.76 -1.29 3.53
CA LEU A 19 0.66 -0.94 3.68
C LEU A 19 1.55 -1.76 2.73
N VAL A 20 1.41 -3.09 2.70
CA VAL A 20 2.23 -3.94 1.83
C VAL A 20 1.93 -3.67 0.36
N MET A 21 0.66 -3.46 -0.03
CA MET A 21 0.30 -3.09 -1.40
C MET A 21 0.92 -1.75 -1.81
N GLY A 22 0.91 -0.74 -0.95
CA GLY A 22 1.56 0.54 -1.20
C GLY A 22 3.09 0.42 -1.31
N MET A 23 3.71 -0.34 -0.41
CA MET A 23 5.15 -0.64 -0.48
C MET A 23 5.50 -1.39 -1.78
N ASN A 24 4.64 -2.29 -2.25
CA ASN A 24 4.82 -3.02 -3.49
C ASN A 24 4.85 -2.07 -4.71
N GLN A 25 3.95 -1.09 -4.72
CA GLN A 25 3.89 -0.04 -5.73
C GLN A 25 5.10 0.88 -5.67
N ALA A 26 5.48 1.32 -4.48
CA ALA A 26 6.66 2.16 -4.27
C ALA A 26 7.96 1.45 -4.70
N ALA A 27 8.04 0.14 -4.50
CA ALA A 27 9.19 -0.66 -4.92
C ALA A 27 9.21 -0.95 -6.43
N GLY A 28 8.07 -0.86 -7.12
CA GLY A 28 7.95 -1.20 -8.54
C GLY A 28 8.27 -2.67 -8.84
N CYS A 29 8.08 -3.57 -7.87
CA CYS A 29 8.48 -4.97 -7.97
C CYS A 29 7.41 -5.90 -7.37
N GLY A 30 7.48 -7.21 -7.64
CA GLY A 30 6.53 -8.18 -7.05
C GLY A 30 6.83 -8.50 -5.58
N LEU A 31 5.85 -9.06 -4.85
CA LEU A 31 5.92 -9.35 -3.41
C LEU A 31 7.20 -10.09 -2.96
N ARG A 32 7.67 -11.06 -3.76
CA ARG A 32 8.90 -11.81 -3.47
C ARG A 32 10.16 -10.94 -3.50
N ALA A 33 10.23 -9.99 -4.43
CA ALA A 33 11.34 -9.05 -4.52
C ALA A 33 11.27 -8.03 -3.37
N LEU A 34 10.08 -7.50 -3.08
CA LEU A 34 9.86 -6.63 -1.93
C LEU A 34 10.28 -7.30 -0.61
N ALA A 35 9.87 -8.55 -0.37
CA ALA A 35 10.26 -9.29 0.83
C ALA A 35 11.78 -9.41 0.98
N ARG A 36 12.50 -9.60 -0.13
CA ARG A 36 13.97 -9.63 -0.14
C ARG A 36 14.56 -8.26 0.21
N GLU A 37 14.02 -7.18 -0.33
CA GLU A 37 14.48 -5.82 -0.03
C GLU A 37 14.23 -5.43 1.42
N VAL A 38 13.04 -5.73 1.95
CA VAL A 38 12.68 -5.50 3.36
C VAL A 38 13.49 -6.42 4.29
N GLY A 39 13.94 -7.57 3.79
CA GLY A 39 14.71 -8.55 4.57
C GLY A 39 13.83 -9.41 5.47
N VAL A 40 12.66 -9.82 4.98
CA VAL A 40 11.70 -10.70 5.66
C VAL A 40 11.29 -11.89 4.77
N PRO A 41 10.79 -12.99 5.33
CA PRO A 41 10.20 -14.07 4.53
C PRO A 41 9.05 -13.56 3.68
N VAL A 42 8.91 -14.08 2.44
CA VAL A 42 7.79 -13.69 1.56
C VAL A 42 6.45 -14.06 2.16
N GLU A 43 6.41 -15.15 2.93
CA GLU A 43 5.25 -15.62 3.67
C GLU A 43 4.79 -14.59 4.70
N ALA A 44 5.70 -13.85 5.34
CA ALA A 44 5.33 -12.81 6.30
C ALA A 44 4.59 -11.65 5.62
N LEU A 45 5.08 -11.20 4.46
CA LEU A 45 4.37 -10.18 3.68
C LEU A 45 3.05 -10.70 3.11
N ALA A 46 3.02 -11.95 2.63
CA ALA A 46 1.81 -12.56 2.11
C ALA A 46 0.73 -12.72 3.18
N THR A 47 1.10 -13.12 4.40
CA THR A 47 0.17 -13.16 5.53
C THR A 47 -0.33 -11.76 5.86
N MET A 48 0.51 -10.72 5.78
CA MET A 48 0.08 -9.32 5.95
C MET A 48 -0.94 -8.90 4.88
N GLU A 49 -0.69 -9.22 3.61
CA GLU A 49 -1.64 -8.95 2.53
C GLU A 49 -2.98 -9.66 2.72
N ILE A 50 -2.99 -10.86 3.30
CA ILE A 50 -4.23 -11.62 3.50
C ILE A 50 -4.96 -11.17 4.77
N GLU A 51 -4.26 -11.10 5.91
CA GLU A 51 -4.84 -10.95 7.24
C GLU A 51 -4.87 -9.51 7.76
N GLY A 52 -4.06 -8.59 7.21
CA GLY A 52 -3.95 -7.19 7.64
C GLY A 52 -3.34 -6.95 9.03
N PHE A 53 -3.20 -8.01 9.83
CA PHE A 53 -2.73 -8.09 11.22
C PHE A 53 -3.36 -7.13 12.22
N GLY A 54 -4.70 -7.14 12.37
CA GLY A 54 -5.43 -6.48 13.47
C GLY A 54 -5.20 -7.06 14.88
N ARG A 55 -3.93 -7.26 15.26
CA ARG A 55 -3.41 -7.76 16.54
C ARG A 55 -2.05 -7.11 16.81
N LYS A 56 -1.51 -7.26 18.03
CA LYS A 56 -0.17 -6.73 18.37
C LYS A 56 0.88 -7.23 17.37
N PRO A 57 1.54 -6.34 16.61
CA PRO A 57 2.46 -6.74 15.56
C PRO A 57 3.73 -7.34 16.13
N TYR A 58 4.34 -8.25 15.38
CA TYR A 58 5.62 -8.83 15.75
C TYR A 58 6.72 -7.76 15.57
N GLU A 59 7.32 -7.32 16.68
CA GLU A 59 8.28 -6.19 16.71
C GLU A 59 9.37 -6.26 15.62
N PRO A 60 10.03 -7.42 15.35
CA PRO A 60 11.01 -7.48 14.27
C PRO A 60 10.46 -7.18 12.88
N ILE A 61 9.19 -7.46 12.60
CA ILE A 61 8.56 -7.09 11.32
C ILE A 61 8.34 -5.57 11.27
N VAL A 62 7.86 -4.96 12.36
CA VAL A 62 7.68 -3.50 12.44
C VAL A 62 9.00 -2.78 12.13
N GLU A 63 10.09 -3.19 12.76
CA GLU A 63 11.42 -2.59 12.55
C GLU A 63 11.87 -2.71 11.09
N LYS A 64 11.67 -3.88 10.47
CA LYS A 64 12.07 -4.14 9.09
C LYS A 64 11.29 -3.30 8.08
N LEU A 65 9.98 -3.22 8.25
CA LEU A 65 9.12 -2.40 7.41
C LEU A 65 9.44 -0.91 7.59
N ALA A 66 9.55 -0.45 8.83
CA ALA A 66 9.85 0.94 9.15
C ALA A 66 11.21 1.39 8.59
N SER A 67 12.25 0.56 8.75
CA SER A 67 13.59 0.86 8.20
C SER A 67 13.54 1.00 6.68
N TRP A 68 12.86 0.08 5.99
CA TRP A 68 12.74 0.13 4.52
C TRP A 68 12.02 1.40 4.04
N ILE A 69 10.97 1.82 4.74
CA ILE A 69 10.18 3.03 4.45
C ILE A 69 11.01 4.29 4.72
N GLU A 70 11.69 4.35 5.87
CA GLU A 70 12.49 5.50 6.29
C GLU A 70 13.70 5.72 5.37
N GLU A 71 14.40 4.66 4.95
CA GLU A 71 15.50 4.72 3.98
C GLU A 71 15.09 5.30 2.61
N ARG A 72 13.79 5.28 2.29
CA ARG A 72 13.21 5.78 1.04
C ARG A 72 12.46 7.10 1.21
N GLU A 73 12.47 7.68 2.41
CA GLU A 73 11.79 8.93 2.73
C GLU A 73 10.28 8.89 2.41
N LEU A 74 9.64 7.73 2.58
CA LEU A 74 8.21 7.53 2.31
C LEU A 74 7.36 7.72 3.58
N ASP A 75 6.10 8.17 3.43
CA ASP A 75 5.14 8.20 4.53
C ASP A 75 4.32 6.89 4.59
N PRO A 76 4.35 6.13 5.70
CA PRO A 76 3.51 4.94 5.88
C PRO A 76 2.02 5.15 5.57
N GLU A 77 1.47 6.32 5.90
CA GLU A 77 0.04 6.59 5.67
C GLU A 77 -0.25 6.81 4.17
N GLU A 78 0.65 7.45 3.43
CA GLU A 78 0.52 7.55 1.96
C GLU A 78 0.59 6.17 1.29
N LEU A 79 1.46 5.29 1.77
CA LEU A 79 1.50 3.90 1.29
C LEU A 79 0.18 3.18 1.56
N VAL A 80 -0.42 3.36 2.74
CA VAL A 80 -1.75 2.81 3.05
C VAL A 80 -2.81 3.38 2.10
N ARG A 81 -2.84 4.70 1.87
CA ARG A 81 -3.80 5.35 0.95
C ARG A 81 -3.69 4.81 -0.47
N ALA A 82 -2.47 4.73 -1.01
CA ALA A 82 -2.21 4.15 -2.33
C ALA A 82 -2.60 2.66 -2.39
N GLY A 83 -2.31 1.90 -1.33
CA GLY A 83 -2.72 0.51 -1.21
C GLY A 83 -4.24 0.32 -1.19
N LYS A 84 -4.97 1.20 -0.49
CA LYS A 84 -6.45 1.21 -0.49
C LYS A 84 -7.01 1.55 -1.85
N ALA A 85 -6.48 2.57 -2.52
CA ALA A 85 -6.87 2.92 -3.89
C ALA A 85 -6.66 1.76 -4.86
N ARG A 86 -5.48 1.11 -4.82
CA ARG A 86 -5.20 -0.07 -5.62
C ARG A 86 -6.19 -1.19 -5.33
N PHE A 87 -6.47 -1.47 -4.06
CA PHE A 87 -7.43 -2.50 -3.68
C PHE A 87 -8.84 -2.19 -4.21
N MET A 88 -9.32 -0.96 -4.04
CA MET A 88 -10.63 -0.57 -4.58
C MET A 88 -10.69 -0.70 -6.10
N LEU A 89 -9.63 -0.33 -6.82
CA LEU A 89 -9.56 -0.53 -8.26
C LEU A 89 -9.57 -2.02 -8.68
N GLU A 90 -8.99 -2.91 -7.87
CA GLU A 90 -8.97 -4.35 -8.16
C GLU A 90 -10.33 -5.03 -7.88
N TYR A 91 -11.07 -4.56 -6.87
CA TYR A 91 -12.26 -5.26 -6.37
C TYR A 91 -13.59 -4.51 -6.62
N GLU A 92 -13.56 -3.18 -6.67
CA GLU A 92 -14.72 -2.29 -6.83
C GLU A 92 -14.42 -1.16 -7.85
N PRO A 93 -13.90 -1.46 -9.06
CA PRO A 93 -13.45 -0.43 -10.01
C PRO A 93 -14.56 0.55 -10.41
N TRP A 94 -15.82 0.12 -10.43
CA TRP A 94 -16.94 0.99 -10.79
C TRP A 94 -17.23 2.06 -9.73
N GLU A 95 -17.00 1.79 -8.45
CA GLU A 95 -17.14 2.79 -7.38
C GLU A 95 -16.08 3.86 -7.55
N VAL A 96 -14.83 3.46 -7.82
CA VAL A 96 -13.74 4.41 -8.08
C VAL A 96 -14.04 5.26 -9.31
N LEU A 97 -14.34 4.64 -10.46
CA LEU A 97 -14.62 5.36 -11.72
C LEU A 97 -15.83 6.30 -11.66
N LYS A 98 -16.75 6.07 -10.73
CA LYS A 98 -17.90 6.95 -10.50
C LYS A 98 -17.52 8.24 -9.77
N GLU A 99 -16.52 8.17 -8.90
CA GLU A 99 -16.05 9.30 -8.10
C GLU A 99 -14.91 10.09 -8.79
N LEU A 100 -14.29 9.53 -9.85
CA LEU A 100 -13.29 10.25 -10.65
C LEU A 100 -13.94 11.32 -11.55
N GLU A 101 -13.75 12.59 -11.19
CA GLU A 101 -14.14 13.75 -12.01
C GLU A 101 -13.08 14.14 -13.05
N ASP A 102 -11.80 13.82 -12.81
CA ASP A 102 -10.71 14.10 -13.74
C ASP A 102 -10.69 13.05 -14.88
N GLU A 103 -11.05 13.48 -16.08
CA GLU A 103 -11.11 12.62 -17.27
C GLU A 103 -9.75 12.02 -17.63
N SER A 104 -8.65 12.74 -17.39
CA SER A 104 -7.30 12.24 -17.69
C SER A 104 -6.86 11.15 -16.71
N LEU A 105 -7.21 11.30 -15.44
CA LEU A 105 -6.99 10.27 -14.43
C LEU A 105 -7.87 9.05 -14.70
N ARG A 106 -9.13 9.29 -15.10
CA ARG A 106 -10.09 8.24 -15.48
C ARG A 106 -9.57 7.40 -16.64
N GLU A 107 -9.10 8.03 -17.72
CA GLU A 107 -8.55 7.32 -18.89
C GLU A 107 -7.33 6.45 -18.51
N LYS A 108 -6.43 6.96 -17.65
CA LYS A 108 -5.30 6.16 -17.12
C LYS A 108 -5.81 4.94 -16.36
N VAL A 109 -6.80 5.13 -15.48
CA VAL A 109 -7.36 4.05 -14.66
C VAL A 109 -8.04 2.99 -15.51
N GLU A 110 -8.77 3.37 -16.55
CA GLU A 110 -9.42 2.43 -17.46
C GLU A 110 -8.41 1.71 -18.40
N GLY A 111 -7.28 2.34 -18.70
CA GLY A 111 -6.26 1.83 -19.62
C GLY A 111 -5.17 0.94 -18.99
N GLU A 112 -5.03 0.93 -17.66
CA GLU A 112 -3.95 0.22 -16.97
C GLU A 112 -4.45 -0.70 -15.85
N HIS A 113 -3.77 -1.84 -15.66
CA HIS A 113 -4.08 -2.73 -14.53
C HIS A 113 -3.58 -2.09 -13.23
N PRO A 114 -4.35 -2.06 -12.12
CA PRO A 114 -3.99 -1.33 -10.90
C PRO A 114 -2.61 -1.70 -10.31
N ALA A 115 -2.27 -2.99 -10.32
CA ALA A 115 -0.95 -3.48 -9.90
C ALA A 115 0.26 -2.97 -10.74
N ARG A 116 0.03 -2.32 -11.88
CA ARG A 116 1.07 -1.72 -12.73
C ARG A 116 1.16 -0.20 -12.60
N MET A 117 0.13 0.43 -12.03
CA MET A 117 0.13 1.87 -11.78
C MET A 117 1.23 2.23 -10.80
N ASP A 118 1.87 3.38 -11.05
CA ASP A 118 2.86 3.96 -10.16
C ASP A 118 2.20 4.50 -8.88
N LEU A 119 3.02 4.72 -7.85
CA LEU A 119 2.56 5.22 -6.56
C LEU A 119 1.83 6.57 -6.66
N GLY A 120 2.32 7.48 -7.52
CA GLY A 120 1.74 8.81 -7.68
C GLY A 120 0.33 8.75 -8.26
N THR A 121 0.13 7.96 -9.32
CA THR A 121 -1.21 7.74 -9.90
C THR A 121 -2.18 7.18 -8.87
N LEU A 122 -1.76 6.22 -8.03
CA LEU A 122 -2.63 5.67 -6.99
C LEU A 122 -2.94 6.66 -5.86
N LEU A 123 -2.03 7.60 -5.56
CA LEU A 123 -2.28 8.68 -4.61
C LEU A 123 -3.27 9.71 -5.17
N GLU A 124 -3.17 10.04 -6.46
CA GLU A 124 -4.17 10.88 -7.15
C GLU A 124 -5.55 10.23 -7.08
N VAL A 125 -5.64 8.91 -7.32
CA VAL A 125 -6.90 8.15 -7.16
C VAL A 125 -7.38 8.18 -5.71
N ALA A 126 -6.51 7.95 -4.73
CA ALA A 126 -6.87 7.97 -3.32
C ALA A 126 -7.46 9.33 -2.90
N GLU A 127 -6.83 10.43 -3.35
CA GLU A 127 -7.34 11.78 -3.12
C GLU A 127 -8.71 12.01 -3.76
N ALA A 128 -8.88 11.60 -5.02
CA ALA A 128 -10.15 11.77 -5.74
C ALA A 128 -11.32 11.02 -5.08
N VAL A 129 -11.08 9.85 -4.50
CA VAL A 129 -12.12 9.04 -3.84
C VAL A 129 -12.22 9.27 -2.32
N GLY A 130 -11.45 10.24 -1.79
CA GLY A 130 -11.54 10.67 -0.39
C GLY A 130 -10.99 9.67 0.64
N ILE A 131 -9.98 8.89 0.27
CA ILE A 131 -9.31 7.89 1.14
C ILE A 131 -7.84 8.20 1.40
#